data_AF-A0A1I7TA67-F1
#
_entry.id   AF-A0A1I7TA67-F1
#
_cell.length_a   1.000
_cell.length_b   1.000
_cell.length_c   1.000
_cell.angle_alpha   90.00
_cell.angle_beta   90.00
_cell.angle_gamma   90.00
#
_symmetry.space_group_name_H-M   'P 1'
#
loop_
_entity.id
_entity.type
_entity.pdbx_description
1 polymer ?
#
loop_
_entity_poly.entity_id
_entity_poly.type
_entity_poly.pdbx_seq_one_letter_code
_entity_poly.pdbx_strand_id
1 'polypeptide(L)'
;MIKHIQTEHKDELADFERMKSAQRHSFSNSTTCVNQEANDSLVMAMSTSTVPFRFVRNFWFRDFCRKLNSDYKLIAPDSIRRKLRMNREKYVSESKKLLKNVEKCIISMDGWDGKYENVSIYALFVYFIDGSLNKQKILLGIKTLKNKASAENVGDLITDLLGEYGLDLSKVVAGLCDGDRKKIENFSESENDCWERIMFITCLRRSETLRIEGRIPLPFAITRWGGCVMLSISFLNHYQSITALQKSQKFLLTDNEKADLESFVSVTTPFLEGIQQAEKDSTFSSEILVQFASLFEFIREQNQRKNVVRTLKRETEKRFRDYLSNDFLLLSVYVDPRFAYLSGILLDIEWEEVERLVEGYCGKNLMIKPLPRKPVCRYKYYCHSEPSIRASCKTNKGIPILIQ
;
A
#
# COMPACT_ATOMS: atom_id res chain seq x y z
N MET A 1 16.75 4.41 -75.11
CA MET A 1 16.28 3.31 -74.23
C MET A 1 15.23 3.80 -73.22
N ILE A 2 15.52 4.69 -72.27
CA ILE A 2 14.53 5.18 -71.29
C ILE A 2 13.30 5.84 -71.94
N LYS A 3 13.50 6.70 -72.94
CA LYS A 3 12.38 7.32 -73.69
C LYS A 3 11.53 6.30 -74.45
N HIS A 4 12.13 5.22 -74.95
CA HIS A 4 11.43 4.16 -75.69
C HIS A 4 10.56 3.32 -74.75
N ILE A 5 11.07 2.99 -73.56
CA ILE A 5 10.29 2.31 -72.52
C ILE A 5 9.09 3.19 -72.08
N GLN A 6 9.29 4.51 -71.98
CA GLN A 6 8.24 5.45 -71.60
C GLN A 6 7.20 5.74 -72.69
N THR A 7 7.50 5.48 -73.98
CA THR A 7 6.56 5.74 -75.08
C THR A 7 5.88 4.46 -75.58
N GLU A 8 6.64 3.38 -75.77
CA GLU A 8 6.15 2.14 -76.40
C GLU A 8 5.72 1.07 -75.37
N HIS A 9 6.18 1.16 -74.12
CA HIS A 9 5.94 0.14 -73.08
C HIS A 9 5.23 0.72 -71.84
N LYS A 10 4.33 1.69 -72.05
CA LYS A 10 3.61 2.37 -70.95
C LYS A 10 2.77 1.43 -70.10
N ASP A 11 2.09 0.49 -70.74
CA ASP A 11 1.18 -0.43 -70.04
C ASP A 11 1.95 -1.43 -69.18
N GLU A 12 3.07 -1.95 -69.70
CA GLU A 12 3.98 -2.83 -68.97
C GLU A 12 4.64 -2.11 -67.78
N LEU A 13 4.95 -0.81 -67.92
CA LEU A 13 5.46 0.01 -66.83
C LEU A 13 4.39 0.20 -65.73
N ALA A 14 3.14 0.46 -66.12
CA ALA A 14 2.03 0.63 -65.20
C ALA A 14 1.70 -0.68 -64.45
N ASP A 15 1.81 -1.83 -65.12
CA ASP A 15 1.63 -3.13 -64.49
C ASP A 15 2.77 -3.46 -63.54
N PHE A 16 4.02 -3.12 -63.89
CA PHE A 16 5.17 -3.28 -63.00
C PHE A 16 5.03 -2.40 -61.74
N GLU A 17 4.54 -1.17 -61.88
CA GLU A 17 4.26 -0.28 -60.74
C GLU A 17 3.12 -0.81 -59.85
N ARG A 18 2.05 -1.36 -60.46
CA ARG A 18 0.97 -2.03 -59.73
C ARG A 18 1.48 -3.24 -58.96
N MET A 19 2.28 -4.11 -59.58
CA MET A 19 2.88 -5.27 -58.89
C MET A 19 3.79 -4.83 -57.74
N LYS A 20 4.61 -3.79 -57.92
CA LYS A 20 5.49 -3.25 -56.89
C LYS A 20 4.71 -2.63 -55.72
N SER A 21 3.57 -2.01 -55.98
CA SER A 21 2.69 -1.45 -54.95
C SER A 21 1.92 -2.53 -54.17
N ALA A 22 1.43 -3.58 -54.84
CA ALA A 22 0.81 -4.74 -54.20
C ALA A 22 1.78 -5.52 -53.29
N GLN A 23 3.02 -5.71 -53.75
CA GLN A 23 4.06 -6.43 -53.00
C GLN A 23 4.56 -5.63 -51.77
N ARG A 24 4.49 -4.28 -51.80
CA ARG A 24 4.77 -3.41 -50.64
C ARG A 24 3.65 -3.41 -49.60
N HIS A 25 2.40 -3.57 -50.02
CA HIS A 25 1.25 -3.61 -49.10
C HIS A 25 1.14 -4.92 -48.33
N SER A 26 1.53 -6.07 -48.90
CA SER A 26 1.44 -7.36 -48.18
C SER A 26 2.55 -7.56 -47.14
N PHE A 27 3.76 -7.03 -47.38
CA PHE A 27 4.90 -7.14 -46.45
C PHE A 27 4.91 -6.08 -45.35
N SER A 28 4.37 -4.87 -45.60
CA SER A 28 4.41 -3.79 -44.59
C SER A 28 3.39 -3.96 -43.46
N ASN A 29 2.24 -4.60 -43.73
CA ASN A 29 1.19 -4.76 -42.72
C ASN A 29 1.54 -5.79 -41.62
N SER A 30 2.25 -6.87 -41.96
CA SER A 30 2.63 -7.91 -40.98
C SER A 30 3.78 -7.45 -40.06
N THR A 31 4.83 -6.85 -40.62
CA THR A 31 5.99 -6.37 -39.84
C THR A 31 5.64 -5.21 -38.91
N THR A 32 4.72 -4.33 -39.31
CA THR A 32 4.27 -3.20 -38.47
C THR A 32 3.43 -3.67 -37.28
N CYS A 33 2.58 -4.69 -37.47
CA CYS A 33 1.79 -5.31 -36.40
C CYS A 33 2.69 -6.01 -35.38
N VAL A 34 3.64 -6.84 -35.84
CA VAL A 34 4.58 -7.58 -34.97
C VAL A 34 5.47 -6.61 -34.16
N ASN A 35 5.93 -5.52 -34.77
CA ASN A 35 6.70 -4.50 -34.05
C ASN A 35 5.87 -3.78 -32.98
N GLN A 36 4.56 -3.60 -33.20
CA GLN A 36 3.68 -2.97 -32.22
C GLN A 36 3.45 -3.86 -30.99
N GLU A 37 3.18 -5.14 -31.19
CA GLU A 37 3.01 -6.13 -30.11
C GLU A 37 4.28 -6.30 -29.28
N ALA A 38 5.45 -6.36 -29.93
CA ALA A 38 6.74 -6.39 -29.25
C ALA A 38 6.95 -5.13 -28.39
N ASN A 39 6.56 -3.96 -28.90
CA ASN A 39 6.61 -2.71 -28.15
C ASN A 39 5.64 -2.70 -26.97
N ASP A 40 4.42 -3.24 -27.12
CA ASP A 40 3.46 -3.39 -26.01
C ASP A 40 4.03 -4.30 -24.91
N SER A 41 4.57 -5.45 -25.28
CA SER A 41 5.20 -6.39 -24.36
C SER A 41 6.39 -5.76 -23.63
N LEU A 42 7.23 -5.00 -24.35
CA LEU A 42 8.35 -4.28 -23.74
C LEU A 42 7.87 -3.22 -22.74
N VAL A 43 6.89 -2.39 -23.11
CA VAL A 43 6.32 -1.39 -22.20
C VAL A 43 5.76 -2.07 -20.96
N MET A 44 5.04 -3.18 -21.12
CA MET A 44 4.50 -3.93 -20.00
C MET A 44 5.57 -4.52 -19.09
N ALA A 45 6.59 -5.17 -19.68
CA ALA A 45 7.73 -5.68 -18.92
C ALA A 45 8.43 -4.56 -18.13
N MET A 46 8.56 -3.36 -18.69
CA MET A 46 9.14 -2.21 -17.98
C MET A 46 8.21 -1.66 -16.89
N SER A 47 6.90 -1.69 -17.09
CA SER A 47 5.92 -1.23 -16.10
C SER A 47 5.76 -2.20 -14.92
N THR A 48 5.98 -3.49 -15.14
CA THR A 48 5.88 -4.52 -14.09
C THR A 48 7.22 -4.86 -13.44
N SER A 49 8.32 -4.32 -13.97
CA SER A 49 9.66 -4.47 -13.38
C SER A 49 10.15 -3.16 -12.78
N THR A 50 11.12 -3.24 -11.87
CA THR A 50 11.77 -2.07 -11.27
C THR A 50 12.83 -1.44 -12.21
N VAL A 51 12.64 -1.57 -13.53
CA VAL A 51 13.61 -1.19 -14.56
C VAL A 51 13.32 0.23 -15.07
N PRO A 52 14.30 1.15 -15.03
CA PRO A 52 14.09 2.52 -15.51
C PRO A 52 13.89 2.55 -17.03
N PHE A 53 13.05 3.46 -17.54
CA PHE A 53 12.83 3.62 -18.99
C PHE A 53 14.11 3.90 -19.80
N ARG A 54 15.16 4.43 -19.15
CA ARG A 54 16.47 4.63 -19.78
C ARG A 54 17.19 3.32 -20.11
N PHE A 55 16.73 2.18 -19.57
CA PHE A 55 17.31 0.86 -19.84
C PHE A 55 17.30 0.50 -21.33
N VAL A 56 16.31 0.98 -22.11
CA VAL A 56 16.32 0.79 -23.58
C VAL A 56 17.49 1.48 -24.28
N ARG A 57 18.21 2.39 -23.61
CA ARG A 57 19.45 3.00 -24.12
C ARG A 57 20.71 2.19 -23.77
N ASN A 58 20.60 1.18 -22.90
CA ASN A 58 21.72 0.35 -22.50
C ASN A 58 22.31 -0.37 -23.73
N PHE A 59 23.64 -0.31 -23.87
CA PHE A 59 24.34 -0.87 -25.02
C PHE A 59 24.09 -2.38 -25.18
N TRP A 60 24.24 -3.14 -24.09
CA TRP A 60 24.09 -4.59 -24.08
C TRP A 60 22.66 -5.02 -24.35
N PHE A 61 21.67 -4.31 -23.82
CA PHE A 61 20.27 -4.59 -24.13
C PHE A 61 19.96 -4.33 -25.62
N ARG A 62 20.49 -3.24 -26.20
CA ARG A 62 20.33 -2.96 -27.64
C ARG A 62 21.05 -3.97 -28.53
N ASP A 63 22.20 -4.47 -28.10
CA ASP A 63 22.93 -5.52 -28.80
C ASP A 63 22.16 -6.85 -28.75
N PHE A 64 21.64 -7.20 -27.57
CA PHE A 64 20.78 -8.36 -27.36
C PHE A 64 19.55 -8.34 -28.28
N CYS A 65 18.79 -7.23 -28.30
CA CYS A 65 17.63 -7.12 -29.19
C CYS A 65 18.01 -7.25 -30.67
N ARG A 66 19.14 -6.67 -31.10
CA ARG A 66 19.63 -6.76 -32.49
C ARG A 66 20.06 -8.18 -32.88
N LYS A 67 20.65 -8.92 -31.95
CA LYS A 67 21.02 -10.33 -32.16
C LYS A 67 19.81 -11.25 -32.23
N LEU A 68 18.75 -10.95 -31.47
CA LEU A 68 17.50 -11.68 -31.56
C LEU A 68 16.72 -11.38 -32.86
N ASN A 69 16.66 -10.11 -33.23
CA ASN A 69 16.00 -9.66 -34.46
C ASN A 69 16.65 -8.35 -34.94
N SER A 70 17.40 -8.43 -36.04
CA SER A 70 18.12 -7.29 -36.63
C SER A 70 17.18 -6.18 -37.13
N ASP A 71 15.96 -6.53 -37.51
CA ASP A 71 14.99 -5.61 -38.10
C ASP A 71 14.14 -4.90 -37.04
N TYR A 72 14.13 -5.40 -35.80
CA TYR A 72 13.41 -4.79 -34.70
C TYR A 72 14.07 -3.48 -34.26
N LYS A 73 13.33 -2.38 -34.40
CA LYS A 73 13.75 -1.05 -33.96
C LYS A 73 13.24 -0.78 -32.56
N LEU A 74 14.14 -0.88 -31.59
CA LEU A 74 13.85 -0.59 -30.20
C LEU A 74 13.32 0.84 -30.01
N ILE A 75 12.22 0.98 -29.29
CA ILE A 75 11.59 2.28 -29.02
C ILE A 75 12.41 3.14 -28.06
N ALA A 76 12.33 4.46 -28.25
CA ALA A 76 12.96 5.43 -27.36
C ALA A 76 12.21 5.54 -26.02
N PRO A 77 12.86 5.97 -24.93
CA PRO A 77 12.21 6.21 -23.65
C PRO A 77 11.00 7.15 -23.73
N ASP A 78 11.05 8.15 -24.60
CA ASP A 78 9.94 9.09 -24.80
C ASP A 78 8.75 8.47 -25.54
N SER A 79 9.01 7.48 -26.41
CA SER A 79 7.96 6.69 -27.04
C SER A 79 7.26 5.79 -26.03
N ILE A 80 8.00 5.20 -25.07
CA ILE A 80 7.44 4.44 -23.94
C ILE A 80 6.51 5.33 -23.12
N ARG A 81 6.98 6.52 -22.71
CA ARG A 81 6.17 7.48 -21.95
C ARG A 81 4.90 7.91 -22.68
N ARG A 82 5.00 8.14 -23.99
CA ARG A 82 3.86 8.48 -24.84
C ARG A 82 2.83 7.35 -24.87
N LYS A 83 3.30 6.11 -25.02
CA LYS A 83 2.43 4.91 -25.02
C LYS A 83 1.73 4.75 -23.68
N LEU A 84 2.43 4.94 -22.56
CA LEU A 84 1.83 4.95 -21.23
C LEU A 84 0.77 6.05 -21.06
N ARG A 85 0.99 7.25 -21.63
CA ARG A 85 -0.01 8.32 -21.63
C ARG A 85 -1.27 7.94 -22.42
N MET A 86 -1.12 7.33 -23.59
CA MET A 86 -2.26 6.83 -24.37
C MET A 86 -3.03 5.74 -23.61
N ASN A 87 -2.31 4.83 -22.93
CA ASN A 87 -2.93 3.81 -22.09
C ASN A 87 -3.69 4.42 -20.91
N ARG A 88 -3.15 5.50 -20.30
CA ARG A 88 -3.86 6.27 -19.27
C ARG A 88 -5.15 6.87 -19.81
N GLU A 89 -5.12 7.52 -20.97
CA GLU A 89 -6.31 8.13 -21.57
C GLU A 89 -7.39 7.08 -21.87
N LYS A 90 -6.97 5.92 -22.40
CA LYS A 90 -7.85 4.77 -22.60
C LYS A 90 -8.45 4.28 -21.27
N TYR A 91 -7.62 4.09 -20.26
CA TYR A 91 -8.05 3.68 -18.92
C TYR A 91 -9.09 4.65 -18.33
N VAL A 92 -8.80 5.95 -18.34
CA VAL A 92 -9.74 6.99 -17.86
C VAL A 92 -11.05 6.94 -18.62
N SER A 93 -11.01 6.83 -19.95
CA SER A 93 -12.21 6.71 -20.78
C SER A 93 -13.04 5.46 -20.47
N GLU A 94 -12.40 4.31 -20.25
CA GLU A 94 -13.07 3.06 -19.88
C GLU A 94 -13.66 3.13 -18.48
N SER A 95 -12.90 3.64 -17.50
CA SER A 95 -13.38 3.86 -16.13
C SER A 95 -14.56 4.82 -16.08
N LYS A 96 -14.58 5.90 -16.87
CA LYS A 96 -15.74 6.80 -16.98
C LYS A 96 -17.00 6.08 -17.42
N LYS A 97 -16.90 5.15 -18.37
CA LYS A 97 -18.04 4.35 -18.83
C LYS A 97 -18.60 3.48 -17.71
N LEU A 98 -17.71 2.86 -16.92
CA LEU A 98 -18.10 2.04 -15.77
C LEU A 98 -18.77 2.88 -14.68
N LEU A 99 -18.20 4.06 -14.39
CA LEU A 99 -18.66 4.93 -13.30
C LEU A 99 -19.94 5.71 -13.62
N LYS A 100 -20.32 5.81 -14.90
CA LYS A 100 -21.50 6.57 -15.36
C LYS A 100 -22.79 6.17 -14.64
N ASN A 101 -23.00 4.87 -14.48
CA ASN A 101 -24.22 4.29 -13.90
C ASN A 101 -24.09 3.96 -12.41
N VAL A 102 -22.97 4.34 -11.77
CA VAL A 102 -22.80 4.13 -10.34
C VAL A 102 -23.72 5.09 -9.59
N GLU A 103 -24.61 4.53 -8.77
CA GLU A 103 -25.51 5.31 -7.92
C GLU A 103 -24.83 5.74 -6.62
N LYS A 104 -24.11 4.80 -6.00
CA LYS A 104 -23.44 4.97 -4.72
C LYS A 104 -22.06 4.31 -4.76
N CYS A 105 -21.09 4.96 -4.14
CA CYS A 105 -19.73 4.47 -4.05
C CYS A 105 -19.08 4.82 -2.71
N ILE A 106 -18.01 4.11 -2.42
CA ILE A 106 -17.12 4.37 -1.28
C ILE A 106 -15.77 4.76 -1.87
N ILE A 107 -15.12 5.75 -1.28
CA ILE A 107 -13.75 6.11 -1.65
C ILE A 107 -12.78 5.59 -0.60
N SER A 108 -11.58 5.17 -1.02
CA SER A 108 -10.45 5.03 -0.10
C SER A 108 -9.29 5.87 -0.57
N MET A 109 -8.55 6.41 0.38
CA MET A 109 -7.37 7.21 0.11
C MET A 109 -6.20 6.69 0.92
N ASP A 110 -5.12 6.39 0.22
CA ASP A 110 -3.83 6.06 0.80
C ASP A 110 -2.86 7.21 0.54
N GLY A 111 -2.17 7.66 1.58
CA GLY A 111 -1.31 8.83 1.53
C GLY A 111 0.04 8.57 2.19
N TRP A 112 1.12 8.86 1.47
CA TRP A 112 2.48 8.72 1.98
C TRP A 112 3.32 9.97 1.71
N ASP A 113 4.12 10.36 2.68
CA ASP A 113 5.05 11.47 2.54
C ASP A 113 6.37 10.98 1.92
N GLY A 114 6.84 11.71 0.91
CA GLY A 114 8.17 11.49 0.35
C GLY A 114 9.24 11.84 1.37
N LYS A 115 10.08 10.88 1.76
CA LYS A 115 11.18 11.12 2.73
C LYS A 115 12.20 12.17 2.23
N TYR A 116 12.34 12.33 0.91
CA TYR A 116 13.40 13.14 0.28
C TYR A 116 12.90 14.25 -0.64
N GLU A 117 11.63 14.20 -0.99
CA GLU A 117 10.96 15.19 -1.81
C GLU A 117 9.87 15.73 -0.90
N ASN A 118 9.87 17.03 -0.58
CA ASN A 118 8.84 17.69 0.24
C ASN A 118 7.47 17.67 -0.46
N VAL A 119 6.98 16.48 -0.76
CA VAL A 119 5.79 16.17 -1.53
C VAL A 119 5.10 15.02 -0.81
N SER A 120 3.81 15.21 -0.56
CA SER A 120 2.93 14.13 -0.15
C SER A 120 2.33 13.50 -1.40
N ILE A 121 2.22 12.18 -1.43
CA ILE A 121 1.63 11.46 -2.56
C ILE A 121 0.36 10.78 -2.06
N TYR A 122 -0.70 10.88 -2.86
CA TYR A 122 -2.01 10.33 -2.54
C TYR A 122 -2.51 9.45 -3.68
N ALA A 123 -2.93 8.24 -3.35
CA ALA A 123 -3.68 7.36 -4.24
C ALA A 123 -5.15 7.36 -3.83
N LEU A 124 -6.05 7.58 -4.78
CA LEU A 124 -7.49 7.57 -4.56
C LEU A 124 -8.13 6.39 -5.29
N PHE A 125 -8.86 5.57 -4.56
CA PHE A 125 -9.62 4.44 -5.08
C PHE A 125 -11.12 4.68 -4.90
N VAL A 126 -11.92 4.16 -5.83
CA VAL A 126 -13.38 4.08 -5.73
C VAL A 126 -13.79 2.62 -5.70
N TYR A 127 -14.70 2.30 -4.78
CA TYR A 127 -15.34 1.02 -4.63
C TYR A 127 -16.84 1.17 -4.87
N PHE A 128 -17.40 0.26 -5.63
CA PHE A 128 -18.84 0.22 -5.90
C PHE A 128 -19.26 -1.21 -6.21
N ILE A 129 -20.58 -1.43 -6.24
CA ILE A 129 -21.18 -2.69 -6.66
C ILE A 129 -21.72 -2.48 -8.07
N ASP A 130 -21.35 -3.35 -9.00
CA ASP A 130 -21.87 -3.30 -10.37
C ASP A 130 -23.28 -3.92 -10.49
N GLY A 131 -23.87 -3.84 -11.68
CA GLY A 131 -25.20 -4.42 -11.94
C GLY A 131 -25.27 -5.95 -11.80
N SER A 132 -24.13 -6.63 -11.74
CA SER A 132 -24.01 -8.07 -11.50
C SER A 132 -23.72 -8.40 -10.04
N LEU A 133 -23.88 -7.42 -9.14
CA LEU A 133 -23.60 -7.53 -7.71
C LEU A 133 -22.15 -7.84 -7.36
N ASN A 134 -21.20 -7.56 -8.26
CA ASN A 134 -19.78 -7.74 -7.98
C ASN A 134 -19.17 -6.46 -7.45
N LYS A 135 -18.31 -6.61 -6.43
CA LYS A 135 -17.46 -5.53 -5.93
C LYS A 135 -16.45 -5.13 -6.99
N GLN A 136 -16.47 -3.86 -7.38
CA GLN A 136 -15.51 -3.26 -8.29
C GLN A 136 -14.58 -2.30 -7.52
N LYS A 137 -13.32 -2.24 -7.95
CA LYS A 137 -12.29 -1.34 -7.42
C LYS A 137 -11.61 -0.63 -8.59
N ILE A 138 -11.62 0.70 -8.59
CA ILE A 138 -10.98 1.52 -9.62
C ILE A 138 -10.01 2.49 -8.95
N LEU A 139 -8.77 2.56 -9.45
CA LEU A 139 -7.81 3.60 -9.09
C LEU A 139 -8.12 4.86 -9.91
N LEU A 140 -8.58 5.93 -9.28
CA LEU A 140 -8.80 7.21 -9.97
C LEU A 140 -7.48 7.91 -10.28
N GLY A 141 -6.47 7.72 -9.44
CA GLY A 141 -5.15 8.22 -9.75
C GLY A 141 -4.25 8.34 -8.54
N ILE A 142 -3.00 8.67 -8.87
CA ILE A 142 -1.95 8.98 -7.91
C ILE A 142 -1.57 10.44 -8.17
N LYS A 143 -1.72 11.29 -7.16
CA LYS A 143 -1.47 12.74 -7.26
C LYS A 143 -0.47 13.15 -6.19
N THR A 144 0.34 14.15 -6.51
CA THR A 144 1.30 14.74 -5.58
C THR A 144 0.77 16.08 -5.08
N LEU A 145 0.83 16.28 -3.77
CA LEU A 145 0.62 17.56 -3.11
C LEU A 145 1.98 18.14 -2.76
N LYS A 146 2.32 19.26 -3.40
CA LYS A 146 3.54 20.03 -3.11
C LYS A 146 3.41 20.90 -1.86
N ASN A 147 2.17 21.26 -1.51
CA ASN A 147 1.85 22.06 -0.34
C ASN A 147 1.59 21.15 0.87
N LYS A 148 1.57 21.74 2.07
CA LYS A 148 1.18 21.03 3.30
C LYS A 148 -0.14 20.29 3.09
N ALA A 149 -0.19 19.02 3.50
CA ALA A 149 -1.38 18.17 3.42
C ALA A 149 -2.48 18.61 4.42
N SER A 150 -3.04 19.81 4.23
CA SER A 150 -4.23 20.26 4.94
C SER A 150 -5.47 19.49 4.47
N ALA A 151 -6.49 19.44 5.31
CA ALA A 151 -7.78 18.82 4.95
C ALA A 151 -8.41 19.46 3.69
N GLU A 152 -8.23 20.77 3.53
CA GLU A 152 -8.68 21.54 2.36
C GLU A 152 -7.97 21.09 1.08
N ASN A 153 -6.63 21.10 1.07
CA ASN A 153 -5.84 20.69 -0.11
C ASN A 153 -6.11 19.23 -0.52
N VAL A 154 -6.36 18.35 0.46
CA VAL A 154 -6.73 16.96 0.20
C VAL A 154 -8.16 16.87 -0.33
N GLY A 155 -9.10 17.67 0.18
CA GLY A 155 -10.47 17.76 -0.30
C GLY A 155 -10.56 18.24 -1.75
N ASP A 156 -9.76 19.25 -2.11
CA ASP A 156 -9.65 19.75 -3.49
C ASP A 156 -9.11 18.66 -4.42
N LEU A 157 -8.06 17.95 -4.00
CA LEU A 157 -7.49 16.83 -4.75
C LEU A 157 -8.52 15.72 -5.02
N ILE A 158 -9.34 15.38 -4.00
CA ILE A 158 -10.41 14.39 -4.14
C ILE A 158 -11.47 14.89 -5.12
N THR A 159 -11.89 16.15 -5.00
CA THR A 159 -12.91 16.76 -5.86
C THR A 159 -12.45 16.81 -7.31
N ASP A 160 -11.21 17.21 -7.55
CA ASP A 160 -10.60 17.24 -8.87
C ASP A 160 -10.52 15.84 -9.50
N LEU A 161 -10.13 14.83 -8.74
CA LEU A 161 -10.06 13.45 -9.22
C LEU A 161 -11.45 12.87 -9.51
N LEU A 162 -12.44 13.12 -8.65
CA LEU A 162 -13.81 12.69 -8.91
C LEU A 162 -14.38 13.38 -10.16
N GLY A 163 -14.14 14.69 -10.29
CA GLY A 163 -14.52 15.49 -11.46
C GLY A 163 -13.85 15.00 -12.75
N GLU A 164 -12.57 14.63 -12.70
CA GLU A 164 -11.84 14.05 -13.85
C GLU A 164 -12.56 12.81 -14.39
N TYR A 165 -13.25 12.04 -13.54
CA TYR A 165 -13.99 10.82 -13.88
C TYR A 165 -15.51 11.02 -14.01
N GLY A 166 -16.02 12.23 -13.84
CA GLY A 166 -17.46 12.53 -13.92
C GLY A 166 -18.28 11.94 -12.75
N LEU A 167 -17.63 11.71 -11.61
CA LEU A 167 -18.31 11.32 -10.37
C LEU A 167 -18.66 12.55 -9.56
N ASP A 168 -19.91 12.60 -9.11
CA ASP A 168 -20.38 13.61 -8.16
C ASP A 168 -20.10 13.14 -6.73
N LEU A 169 -19.63 14.05 -5.88
CA LEU A 169 -19.43 13.82 -4.45
C LEU A 169 -20.74 13.36 -3.76
N SER A 170 -21.92 13.74 -4.27
CA SER A 170 -23.22 13.28 -3.77
C SER A 170 -23.45 11.76 -3.87
N LYS A 171 -22.68 11.08 -4.72
CA LYS A 171 -22.67 9.63 -4.87
C LYS A 171 -21.75 8.92 -3.88
N VAL A 172 -20.87 9.66 -3.19
CA VAL A 172 -19.95 9.10 -2.20
C VAL A 172 -20.68 8.93 -0.87
N VAL A 173 -20.81 7.68 -0.41
CA VAL A 173 -21.50 7.34 0.85
C VAL A 173 -20.53 7.38 2.03
N ALA A 174 -19.29 6.97 1.80
CA ALA A 174 -18.26 6.89 2.84
C ALA A 174 -16.87 7.08 2.25
N GLY A 175 -15.94 7.52 3.09
CA GLY A 175 -14.51 7.62 2.79
C GLY A 175 -13.67 6.83 3.81
N LEU A 176 -12.72 6.04 3.31
CA LEU A 176 -11.75 5.31 4.10
C LEU A 176 -10.39 6.00 3.99
N CYS A 177 -9.85 6.46 5.10
CA CYS A 177 -8.56 7.16 5.15
C CYS A 177 -7.77 6.69 6.36
N ASP A 178 -6.44 6.76 6.26
CA ASP A 178 -5.59 6.53 7.42
C ASP A 178 -5.88 7.54 8.54
N GLY A 179 -6.00 7.01 9.76
CA GLY A 179 -6.40 7.74 10.96
C GLY A 179 -5.31 8.65 11.54
N ASP A 180 -4.35 9.11 10.75
CA ASP A 180 -3.25 9.93 11.21
C ASP A 180 -3.73 11.32 11.63
N ARG A 181 -4.12 11.42 12.92
CA ARG A 181 -4.56 12.67 13.57
C ARG A 181 -3.49 13.78 13.49
N LYS A 182 -2.22 13.40 13.28
CA LYS A 182 -1.07 14.31 13.14
C LYS A 182 -1.06 15.17 11.86
N LYS A 183 -2.03 15.02 10.95
CA LYS A 183 -2.30 16.08 9.95
C LYS A 183 -2.82 17.38 10.59
N ILE A 184 -3.13 17.34 11.89
CA ILE A 184 -3.19 18.47 12.82
C ILE A 184 -2.04 18.28 13.83
N GLU A 185 -1.08 19.21 13.81
CA GLU A 185 0.04 19.36 14.77
C GLU A 185 1.27 18.42 14.66
N ASN A 186 2.22 18.91 13.84
CA ASN A 186 3.67 18.95 13.97
C ASN A 186 4.54 17.66 14.06
N PHE A 187 5.56 17.70 13.19
CA PHE A 187 6.66 16.76 12.98
C PHE A 187 7.88 17.06 13.88
N SER A 188 8.70 16.02 14.12
CA SER A 188 10.15 16.18 14.30
C SER A 188 10.91 14.91 13.86
N GLU A 189 12.11 15.11 13.32
CA GLU A 189 12.97 14.20 12.56
C GLU A 189 13.98 13.39 13.41
N SER A 190 14.60 12.35 12.82
CA SER A 190 16.05 12.13 12.90
C SER A 190 16.57 11.11 11.86
N GLU A 191 17.76 11.41 11.31
CA GLU A 191 18.55 10.63 10.34
C GLU A 191 19.35 9.46 10.97
N ASN A 192 19.65 8.44 10.16
CA ASN A 192 20.95 7.75 10.08
C ASN A 192 20.89 6.64 9.00
N ASP A 193 21.68 6.77 7.93
CA ASP A 193 21.75 5.74 6.87
C ASP A 193 23.19 5.64 6.29
N CYS A 194 23.90 4.56 6.63
CA CYS A 194 25.08 4.08 5.88
C CYS A 194 25.59 2.68 6.27
N TRP A 195 24.97 1.98 7.24
CA TRP A 195 25.43 0.65 7.70
C TRP A 195 24.66 -0.55 7.11
N GLU A 196 23.49 -0.32 6.50
CA GLU A 196 22.58 -1.39 6.04
C GLU A 196 23.12 -2.21 4.85
N ARG A 197 23.90 -1.59 3.95
CA ARG A 197 24.32 -2.23 2.68
C ARG A 197 25.38 -3.34 2.84
N ILE A 198 26.26 -3.26 3.85
CA ILE A 198 27.32 -4.26 4.06
C ILE A 198 26.79 -5.47 4.84
N MET A 199 25.84 -5.26 5.75
CA MET A 199 25.17 -6.35 6.48
C MET A 199 24.23 -7.16 5.56
N PHE A 200 23.57 -6.48 4.62
CA PHE A 200 22.62 -7.08 3.67
C PHE A 200 23.24 -8.16 2.76
N ILE A 201 24.40 -7.89 2.14
CA ILE A 201 25.02 -8.81 1.18
C ILE A 201 25.57 -10.08 1.86
N THR A 202 26.08 -9.95 3.09
CA THR A 202 26.65 -11.09 3.83
C THR A 202 25.57 -11.98 4.47
N CYS A 203 24.46 -11.39 4.93
CA CYS A 203 23.34 -12.15 5.49
C CYS A 203 22.55 -12.91 4.42
N LEU A 204 22.39 -12.32 3.21
CA LEU A 204 21.72 -12.95 2.07
C LEU A 204 22.42 -14.24 1.61
N ARG A 205 23.73 -14.17 1.35
CA ARG A 205 24.51 -15.33 0.85
C ARG A 205 24.53 -16.52 1.83
N ARG A 206 24.50 -16.24 3.14
CA ARG A 206 24.46 -17.30 4.16
C ARG A 206 23.07 -17.86 4.38
N SER A 207 22.02 -17.04 4.31
CA SER A 207 20.63 -17.50 4.37
C SER A 207 20.29 -18.42 3.19
N GLU A 208 20.80 -18.10 1.99
CA GLU A 208 20.74 -18.99 0.82
C GLU A 208 21.50 -20.31 1.03
N THR A 209 22.69 -20.25 1.65
CA THR A 209 23.50 -21.44 1.96
C THR A 209 22.82 -22.36 2.99
N LEU A 210 22.11 -21.78 3.95
CA LEU A 210 21.39 -22.50 5.01
C LEU A 210 19.95 -22.86 4.62
N ARG A 211 19.50 -22.54 3.40
CA ARG A 211 18.11 -22.72 2.93
C ARG A 211 17.07 -22.14 3.89
N ILE A 212 17.41 -21.02 4.54
CA ILE A 212 16.49 -20.34 5.45
C ILE A 212 15.44 -19.61 4.59
N GLU A 213 14.19 -20.05 4.67
CA GLU A 213 13.07 -19.36 4.04
C GLU A 213 12.68 -18.11 4.85
N GLY A 214 12.68 -16.94 4.22
CA GLY A 214 12.30 -15.68 4.88
C GLY A 214 12.94 -14.45 4.27
N ARG A 215 12.35 -13.27 4.53
CA ARG A 215 12.98 -11.98 4.21
C ARG A 215 14.03 -11.67 5.27
N ILE A 216 15.16 -11.08 4.87
CA ILE A 216 16.20 -10.56 5.77
C ILE A 216 15.60 -9.48 6.68
N PRO A 217 16.05 -9.38 7.95
CA PRO A 217 15.53 -8.40 8.88
C PRO A 217 16.04 -7.02 8.48
N LEU A 218 15.19 -6.29 7.77
CA LEU A 218 15.41 -4.91 7.38
C LEU A 218 14.39 -4.02 8.10
N PRO A 219 14.79 -2.81 8.53
CA PRO A 219 13.83 -1.83 9.01
C PRO A 219 12.73 -1.60 7.96
N PHE A 220 11.48 -1.77 8.38
CA PHE A 220 10.35 -1.43 7.54
C PHE A 220 10.13 0.08 7.55
N ALA A 221 9.47 0.62 6.52
CA ALA A 221 8.98 1.98 6.55
C ALA A 221 8.14 2.19 7.83
N ILE A 222 8.31 3.34 8.49
CA ILE A 222 7.64 3.69 9.76
C ILE A 222 6.11 3.53 9.65
N THR A 223 5.57 3.74 8.44
CA THR A 223 4.14 3.65 8.12
C THR A 223 3.61 2.23 7.95
N ARG A 224 4.47 1.20 7.88
CA ARG A 224 4.02 -0.17 7.64
C ARG A 224 3.50 -0.82 8.92
N TRP A 225 2.20 -1.06 8.97
CA TRP A 225 1.56 -1.73 10.10
C TRP A 225 2.12 -3.16 10.28
N GLY A 226 2.32 -3.57 11.54
CA GLY A 226 2.94 -4.86 11.86
C GLY A 226 4.45 -4.94 11.59
N GLY A 227 5.12 -3.83 11.22
CA GLY A 227 6.55 -3.80 10.91
C GLY A 227 7.45 -4.38 12.01
N CYS A 228 7.13 -4.10 13.28
CA CYS A 228 7.87 -4.67 14.41
C CYS A 228 7.75 -6.20 14.49
N VAL A 229 6.56 -6.76 14.26
CA VAL A 229 6.31 -8.21 14.28
C VAL A 229 7.05 -8.89 13.13
N MET A 230 6.95 -8.34 11.92
CA MET A 230 7.67 -8.84 10.75
C MET A 230 9.19 -8.81 10.96
N LEU A 231 9.71 -7.75 11.58
CA LEU A 231 11.13 -7.64 11.90
C LEU A 231 11.56 -8.68 12.92
N SER A 232 10.76 -8.89 13.98
CA SER A 232 11.01 -9.90 15.01
C SER A 232 11.01 -11.32 14.43
N ILE A 233 10.02 -11.66 13.59
CA ILE A 233 9.95 -12.95 12.88
C ILE A 233 11.22 -13.15 12.05
N SER A 234 11.56 -12.15 11.25
CA SER A 234 12.74 -12.19 10.39
C SER A 234 14.04 -12.34 11.20
N PHE A 235 14.19 -11.58 12.28
CA PHE A 235 15.34 -11.67 13.16
C PHE A 235 15.50 -13.08 13.75
N LEU A 236 14.41 -13.70 14.22
CA LEU A 236 14.42 -15.07 14.74
C LEU A 236 14.77 -16.09 13.66
N ASN A 237 14.18 -15.99 12.46
CA ASN A 237 14.47 -16.89 11.34
C ASN A 237 15.95 -16.85 10.94
N HIS A 238 16.57 -15.66 11.01
CA HIS A 238 17.97 -15.47 10.67
C HIS A 238 18.92 -15.52 11.87
N TYR A 239 18.44 -15.86 13.08
CA TYR A 239 19.22 -15.76 14.32
C TYR A 239 20.54 -16.53 14.24
N GLN A 240 20.53 -17.78 13.77
CA GLN A 240 21.74 -18.58 13.59
C GLN A 240 22.76 -17.93 12.63
N SER A 241 22.27 -17.33 11.55
CA SER A 241 23.12 -16.61 10.58
C SER A 241 23.75 -15.36 11.20
N ILE A 242 23.01 -14.67 12.06
CA ILE A 242 23.44 -13.47 12.78
C ILE A 242 24.50 -13.84 13.84
N THR A 243 24.27 -14.91 14.61
CA THR A 243 25.22 -15.43 15.62
C THR A 243 26.55 -15.86 15.02
N ALA A 244 26.58 -16.28 13.74
CA ALA A 244 27.81 -16.64 13.05
C ALA A 244 28.64 -15.44 12.54
N LEU A 245 28.18 -14.20 12.76
CA LEU A 245 28.87 -12.98 12.33
C LEU A 245 29.54 -12.29 13.51
N GLN A 246 30.87 -12.14 13.44
CA GLN A 246 31.67 -11.53 14.51
C GLN A 246 31.26 -10.07 14.79
N LYS A 247 30.85 -9.34 13.74
CA LYS A 247 30.38 -7.95 13.86
C LYS A 247 28.98 -7.81 14.49
N SER A 248 28.19 -8.89 14.51
CA SER A 248 26.83 -8.90 15.04
C SER A 248 26.72 -9.39 16.48
N GLN A 249 27.84 -9.84 17.09
CA GLN A 249 27.84 -10.37 18.45
C GLN A 249 27.24 -9.42 19.49
N LYS A 250 27.46 -8.10 19.32
CA LYS A 250 26.91 -7.07 20.21
C LYS A 250 25.38 -6.90 20.15
N PHE A 251 24.73 -7.51 19.16
CA PHE A 251 23.28 -7.47 18.95
C PHE A 251 22.61 -8.81 19.24
N LEU A 252 23.36 -9.77 19.79
CA LEU A 252 22.80 -11.06 20.18
C LEU A 252 22.00 -10.90 21.46
N LEU A 253 20.85 -11.58 21.48
CA LEU A 253 19.99 -11.64 22.63
C LEU A 253 20.55 -12.67 23.61
N THR A 254 20.43 -12.39 24.90
CA THR A 254 20.52 -13.44 25.92
C THR A 254 19.44 -14.49 25.68
N ASP A 255 19.61 -15.70 26.23
CA ASP A 255 18.62 -16.77 26.06
C ASP A 255 17.23 -16.36 26.57
N ASN A 256 17.18 -15.56 27.65
CA ASN A 256 15.94 -15.02 28.19
C ASN A 256 15.30 -14.00 27.24
N GLU A 257 16.07 -13.05 26.71
CA GLU A 257 15.56 -12.07 25.73
C GLU A 257 15.10 -12.73 24.43
N LYS A 258 15.79 -13.79 24.00
CA LYS A 258 15.38 -14.59 22.85
C LYS A 258 14.06 -15.31 23.11
N ALA A 259 13.91 -15.95 24.28
CA ALA A 259 12.66 -16.60 24.67
C ALA A 259 11.49 -15.60 24.79
N ASP A 260 11.76 -14.38 25.29
CA ASP A 260 10.80 -13.29 25.31
C ASP A 260 10.39 -12.84 23.90
N LEU A 261 11.36 -12.76 22.97
CA LEU A 261 11.09 -12.42 21.57
C LEU A 261 10.28 -13.52 20.86
N GLU A 262 10.61 -14.79 21.09
CA GLU A 262 9.85 -15.94 20.58
C GLU A 262 8.41 -15.91 21.12
N SER A 263 8.25 -15.62 22.41
CA SER A 263 6.92 -15.44 23.00
C SER A 263 6.18 -14.22 22.41
N PHE A 264 6.87 -13.12 22.15
CA PHE A 264 6.27 -11.94 21.53
C PHE A 264 5.76 -12.27 20.13
N VAL A 265 6.58 -12.94 19.30
CA VAL A 265 6.21 -13.36 17.95
C VAL A 265 5.02 -14.32 17.98
N SER A 266 5.05 -15.36 18.82
CA SER A 266 3.95 -16.31 18.95
C SER A 266 2.60 -15.65 19.23
N VAL A 267 2.56 -14.62 20.09
CA VAL A 267 1.32 -13.94 20.47
C VAL A 267 0.91 -12.88 19.44
N THR A 268 1.84 -12.32 18.68
CA THR A 268 1.56 -11.23 17.72
C THR A 268 1.34 -11.70 16.29
N THR A 269 1.78 -12.91 15.92
CA THR A 269 1.58 -13.46 14.57
C THR A 269 0.10 -13.48 14.14
N PRO A 270 -0.87 -13.92 14.95
CA PRO A 270 -2.28 -13.88 14.54
C PRO A 270 -2.81 -12.46 14.25
N PHE A 271 -2.27 -11.45 14.93
CA PHE A 271 -2.60 -10.05 14.64
C PHE A 271 -2.02 -9.59 13.30
N LEU A 272 -0.80 -10.04 12.96
CA LEU A 272 -0.20 -9.78 11.65
C LEU A 272 -1.00 -10.45 10.53
N GLU A 273 -1.44 -11.69 10.73
CA GLU A 273 -2.30 -12.41 9.80
C GLU A 273 -3.65 -11.70 9.64
N GLY A 274 -4.23 -11.20 10.73
CA GLY A 274 -5.43 -10.36 10.70
C GLY A 274 -5.25 -9.09 9.86
N ILE A 275 -4.13 -8.37 10.01
CA ILE A 275 -3.79 -7.20 9.18
C ILE A 275 -3.69 -7.60 7.70
N GLN A 276 -2.94 -8.67 7.39
CA GLN A 276 -2.78 -9.14 6.03
C GLN A 276 -4.10 -9.58 5.40
N GLN A 277 -5.00 -10.18 6.18
CA GLN A 277 -6.34 -10.53 5.73
C GLN A 277 -7.17 -9.26 5.48
N ALA A 278 -7.12 -8.27 6.37
CA ALA A 278 -7.83 -7.00 6.21
C ALA A 278 -7.39 -6.21 4.95
N GLU A 279 -6.13 -6.34 4.54
CA GLU A 279 -5.57 -5.67 3.36
C GLU A 279 -5.94 -6.34 2.02
N LYS A 280 -6.51 -7.54 2.01
CA LYS A 280 -6.87 -8.25 0.76
C LYS A 280 -8.02 -7.55 0.05
N ASP A 281 -7.93 -7.49 -1.28
CA ASP A 281 -9.02 -6.97 -2.13
C ASP A 281 -10.29 -7.81 -2.05
N SER A 282 -10.22 -9.06 -1.57
CA SER A 282 -11.37 -9.94 -1.36
C SER A 282 -12.08 -9.71 -0.01
N THR A 283 -11.56 -8.85 0.86
CA THR A 283 -12.10 -8.66 2.20
C THR A 283 -13.28 -7.68 2.20
N PHE A 284 -14.23 -7.92 3.11
CA PHE A 284 -15.44 -7.11 3.30
C PHE A 284 -15.46 -6.48 4.69
N SER A 285 -16.15 -5.35 4.84
CA SER A 285 -16.25 -4.65 6.12
C SER A 285 -16.95 -5.48 7.20
N SER A 286 -17.83 -6.40 6.79
CA SER A 286 -18.50 -7.37 7.67
C SER A 286 -17.53 -8.33 8.37
N GLU A 287 -16.31 -8.49 7.86
CA GLU A 287 -15.30 -9.35 8.49
C GLU A 287 -14.56 -8.63 9.64
N ILE A 288 -14.67 -7.30 9.75
CA ILE A 288 -13.89 -6.52 10.73
C ILE A 288 -14.24 -6.93 12.16
N LEU A 289 -15.52 -6.92 12.54
CA LEU A 289 -15.93 -7.29 13.91
C LEU A 289 -15.64 -8.76 14.20
N VAL A 290 -15.80 -9.64 13.21
CA VAL A 290 -15.50 -11.08 13.34
C VAL A 290 -14.02 -11.32 13.57
N GLN A 291 -13.14 -10.61 12.85
CA GLN A 291 -11.70 -10.67 13.06
C GLN A 291 -11.32 -10.18 14.46
N PHE A 292 -11.89 -9.06 14.92
CA PHE A 292 -11.64 -8.55 16.27
C PHE A 292 -12.16 -9.50 17.36
N ALA A 293 -13.32 -10.12 17.17
CA ALA A 293 -13.85 -11.14 18.07
C ALA A 293 -12.90 -12.34 18.17
N SER A 294 -12.45 -12.86 17.04
CA SER A 294 -11.50 -13.97 16.98
C SER A 294 -10.16 -13.64 17.65
N LEU A 295 -9.60 -12.45 17.37
CA LEU A 295 -8.36 -11.99 18.00
C LEU A 295 -8.52 -11.76 19.50
N PHE A 296 -9.69 -11.29 19.93
CA PHE A 296 -9.99 -11.05 21.33
C PHE A 296 -10.13 -12.37 22.11
N GLU A 297 -10.83 -13.37 21.56
CA GLU A 297 -10.90 -14.70 22.17
C GLU A 297 -9.52 -15.36 22.21
N PHE A 298 -8.76 -15.32 21.10
CA PHE A 298 -7.39 -15.83 21.04
C PHE A 298 -6.51 -15.26 22.17
N ILE A 299 -6.49 -13.92 22.33
CA ILE A 299 -5.62 -13.28 23.32
C ILE A 299 -6.10 -13.48 24.77
N ARG A 300 -7.40 -13.77 24.99
CA ARG A 300 -7.95 -14.12 26.31
C ARG A 300 -7.47 -15.48 26.79
N GLU A 301 -7.32 -16.44 25.88
CA GLU A 301 -6.86 -17.80 26.17
C GLU A 301 -5.35 -17.89 26.43
N GLN A 302 -4.58 -16.86 26.04
CA GLN A 302 -3.14 -16.82 26.28
C GLN A 302 -2.78 -16.61 27.76
N ASN A 303 -1.52 -16.91 28.12
CA ASN A 303 -1.00 -16.74 29.48
C ASN A 303 -1.00 -15.25 29.92
N GLN A 304 -2.00 -14.88 30.71
CA GLN A 304 -2.23 -13.52 31.20
C GLN A 304 -1.16 -13.01 32.19
N ARG A 305 -0.20 -13.86 32.62
CA ARG A 305 0.93 -13.39 33.44
C ARG A 305 1.94 -12.58 32.63
N LYS A 306 1.97 -12.75 31.29
CA LYS A 306 2.90 -12.04 30.41
C LYS A 306 2.43 -10.60 30.14
N ASN A 307 3.33 -9.62 30.29
CA ASN A 307 3.03 -8.20 30.09
C ASN A 307 2.52 -7.89 28.67
N VAL A 308 3.12 -8.52 27.65
CA VAL A 308 2.70 -8.37 26.25
C VAL A 308 1.26 -8.82 26.04
N VAL A 309 0.87 -9.97 26.62
CA VAL A 309 -0.47 -10.54 26.50
C VAL A 309 -1.51 -9.60 27.13
N ARG A 310 -1.25 -9.12 28.35
CA ARG A 310 -2.14 -8.18 29.04
C ARG A 310 -2.32 -6.88 28.26
N THR A 311 -1.24 -6.37 27.69
CA THR A 311 -1.25 -5.14 26.89
C THR A 311 -2.06 -5.35 25.62
N LEU A 312 -1.79 -6.41 24.86
CA LEU A 312 -2.52 -6.74 23.65
C LEU A 312 -4.00 -6.98 23.92
N LYS A 313 -4.35 -7.73 24.97
CA LYS A 313 -5.76 -7.93 25.36
C LYS A 313 -6.47 -6.61 25.59
N ARG A 314 -5.88 -5.72 26.41
CA ARG A 314 -6.48 -4.41 26.73
C ARG A 314 -6.66 -3.54 25.48
N GLU A 315 -5.63 -3.44 24.64
CA GLU A 315 -5.72 -2.61 23.43
C GLU A 315 -6.66 -3.22 22.38
N THR A 316 -6.73 -4.55 22.29
CA THR A 316 -7.66 -5.26 21.39
C THR A 316 -9.09 -5.04 21.85
N GLU A 317 -9.40 -5.23 23.13
CA GLU A 317 -10.73 -4.99 23.69
C GLU A 317 -11.18 -3.54 23.47
N LYS A 318 -10.29 -2.58 23.77
CA LYS A 318 -10.57 -1.16 23.57
C LYS A 318 -10.90 -0.85 22.10
N ARG A 319 -10.12 -1.36 21.15
CA ARG A 319 -10.39 -1.17 19.71
C ARG A 319 -11.67 -1.87 19.28
N PHE A 320 -11.92 -3.08 19.80
CA PHE A 320 -13.12 -3.83 19.49
C PHE A 320 -14.38 -3.08 19.94
N ARG A 321 -14.38 -2.53 21.16
CA ARG A 321 -15.46 -1.64 21.65
C ARG A 321 -15.62 -0.37 20.82
N ASP A 322 -14.50 0.26 20.44
CA ASP A 322 -14.53 1.41 19.54
C ASP A 322 -15.20 1.05 18.19
N TYR A 323 -14.95 -0.15 17.64
CA TYR A 323 -15.60 -0.61 16.40
C TYR A 323 -17.07 -1.02 16.57
N LEU A 324 -17.44 -1.58 17.72
CA LEU A 324 -18.84 -1.88 18.03
C LEU A 324 -19.69 -0.61 18.17
N SER A 325 -19.07 0.52 18.50
CA SER A 325 -19.76 1.83 18.49
C SER A 325 -19.98 2.41 17.08
N ASN A 326 -19.55 1.71 16.02
CA ASN A 326 -19.69 2.15 14.64
C ASN A 326 -20.88 1.47 13.97
N ASP A 327 -21.99 2.21 13.83
CA ASP A 327 -23.21 1.77 13.17
C ASP A 327 -22.95 1.11 11.80
N PHE A 328 -22.03 1.65 10.99
CA PHE A 328 -21.72 1.08 9.68
C PHE A 328 -21.17 -0.34 9.78
N LEU A 329 -20.33 -0.62 10.78
CA LEU A 329 -19.77 -1.95 10.97
C LEU A 329 -20.83 -2.93 11.48
N LEU A 330 -21.65 -2.52 12.44
CA LEU A 330 -22.78 -3.32 12.94
C LEU A 330 -23.75 -3.67 11.82
N LEU A 331 -24.14 -2.68 11.00
CA LEU A 331 -25.00 -2.89 9.85
C LEU A 331 -24.34 -3.81 8.82
N SER A 332 -23.05 -3.62 8.54
CA SER A 332 -22.34 -4.45 7.56
C SER A 332 -22.27 -5.93 7.97
N VAL A 333 -22.13 -6.20 9.27
CA VAL A 333 -22.17 -7.55 9.83
C VAL A 333 -23.58 -8.12 9.80
N TYR A 334 -24.58 -7.31 10.14
CA TYR A 334 -25.98 -7.73 10.13
C TYR A 334 -26.48 -8.14 8.74
N VAL A 335 -26.09 -7.42 7.69
CA VAL A 335 -26.51 -7.73 6.31
C VAL A 335 -25.69 -8.87 5.68
N ASP A 336 -24.66 -9.38 6.37
CA ASP A 336 -23.86 -10.51 5.89
C ASP A 336 -24.40 -11.83 6.47
N PRO A 337 -25.04 -12.69 5.67
CA PRO A 337 -25.66 -13.92 6.16
C PRO A 337 -24.65 -14.92 6.74
N ARG A 338 -23.34 -14.73 6.49
CA ARG A 338 -22.29 -15.56 7.09
C ARG A 338 -22.10 -15.27 8.57
N PHE A 339 -22.45 -14.06 9.03
CA PHE A 339 -22.12 -13.55 10.36
C PHE A 339 -23.33 -13.04 11.15
N ALA A 340 -24.44 -12.74 10.48
CA ALA A 340 -25.69 -12.41 11.14
C ALA A 340 -26.06 -13.48 12.17
N TYR A 341 -26.35 -13.06 13.41
CA TYR A 341 -26.67 -13.92 14.55
C TYR A 341 -25.55 -14.87 15.01
N LEU A 342 -24.31 -14.68 14.54
CA LEU A 342 -23.17 -15.42 15.05
C LEU A 342 -22.90 -15.03 16.51
N SER A 343 -22.73 -16.02 17.39
CA SER A 343 -22.48 -15.79 18.80
C SER A 343 -21.05 -15.29 19.05
N GLY A 344 -20.88 -14.41 20.05
CA GLY A 344 -19.57 -13.95 20.51
C GLY A 344 -18.92 -12.84 19.68
N ILE A 345 -19.55 -12.35 18.60
CA ILE A 345 -18.96 -11.28 17.76
C ILE A 345 -19.36 -9.85 18.16
N LEU A 346 -20.26 -9.70 19.15
CA LEU A 346 -20.81 -8.41 19.56
C LEU A 346 -20.45 -7.99 21.00
N LEU A 347 -19.56 -8.72 21.68
CA LEU A 347 -19.25 -8.55 23.11
C LEU A 347 -20.52 -8.52 23.98
N ASP A 348 -20.94 -7.34 24.41
CA ASP A 348 -22.08 -7.04 25.28
C ASP A 348 -23.28 -6.42 24.54
N ILE A 349 -23.21 -6.29 23.21
CA ILE A 349 -24.33 -5.84 22.38
C ILE A 349 -25.16 -7.06 21.95
N GLU A 350 -26.48 -6.97 22.14
CA GLU A 350 -27.42 -8.00 21.70
C GLU A 350 -27.89 -7.74 20.26
N TRP A 351 -28.23 -8.79 19.53
CA TRP A 351 -28.65 -8.66 18.12
C TRP A 351 -29.93 -7.83 17.96
N GLU A 352 -30.83 -7.88 18.93
CA GLU A 352 -32.05 -7.07 18.96
C GLU A 352 -31.74 -5.56 18.97
N GLU A 353 -30.59 -5.13 19.48
CA GLU A 353 -30.15 -3.74 19.39
C GLU A 353 -29.71 -3.38 17.97
N VAL A 354 -29.02 -4.29 17.30
CA VAL A 354 -28.62 -4.13 15.89
C VAL A 354 -29.84 -4.11 14.97
N GLU A 355 -30.85 -4.95 15.22
CA GLU A 355 -32.12 -4.93 14.48
C GLU A 355 -32.84 -3.59 14.60
N ARG A 356 -32.96 -3.04 15.81
CA ARG A 356 -33.54 -1.71 16.04
C ARG A 356 -32.77 -0.61 15.30
N LEU A 357 -31.44 -0.72 15.21
CA LEU A 357 -30.62 0.19 14.41
C LEU A 357 -31.01 0.10 12.93
N VAL A 358 -31.13 -1.11 12.37
CA VAL A 358 -31.50 -1.35 10.97
C VAL A 358 -32.90 -0.80 10.66
N GLU A 359 -33.89 -1.08 11.51
CA GLU A 359 -35.25 -0.55 11.36
C GLU A 359 -35.26 0.99 11.28
N GLY A 360 -34.43 1.63 12.10
CA GLY A 360 -34.22 3.08 12.07
C GLY A 360 -33.68 3.60 10.74
N TYR A 361 -32.80 2.83 10.08
CA TYR A 361 -32.25 3.14 8.75
C TYR A 361 -33.27 2.92 7.63
N CYS A 362 -34.04 1.83 7.68
CA CYS A 362 -35.05 1.53 6.65
C CYS A 362 -36.23 2.52 6.70
N GLY A 363 -36.58 3.04 7.88
CA GLY A 363 -37.72 3.94 8.07
C GLY A 363 -37.44 5.43 7.85
N LYS A 364 -36.18 5.87 7.78
CA LYS A 364 -35.80 7.30 7.68
C LYS A 364 -34.56 7.49 6.81
N ASN A 365 -34.56 8.52 5.94
CA ASN A 365 -33.38 9.04 5.23
C ASN A 365 -32.39 9.70 6.21
N LEU A 366 -31.86 8.96 7.18
CA LEU A 366 -30.92 9.47 8.17
C LEU A 366 -29.50 9.50 7.60
N MET A 367 -28.81 10.63 7.76
CA MET A 367 -27.36 10.69 7.57
C MET A 367 -26.68 9.78 8.60
N ILE A 368 -25.76 8.94 8.11
CA ILE A 368 -24.89 8.10 8.93
C ILE A 368 -24.17 8.99 9.94
N LYS A 369 -24.33 8.74 11.24
CA LYS A 369 -23.56 9.46 12.26
C LYS A 369 -22.08 9.09 12.08
N PRO A 370 -21.21 10.05 11.72
CA PRO A 370 -19.77 9.77 11.75
C PRO A 370 -19.35 9.50 13.20
N LEU A 371 -18.26 8.74 13.37
CA LEU A 371 -17.65 8.43 14.66
C LEU A 371 -17.70 9.64 15.60
N PRO A 372 -18.08 9.48 16.88
CA PRO A 372 -18.02 10.57 17.84
C PRO A 372 -16.62 11.17 17.83
N ARG A 373 -16.52 12.48 17.56
CA ARG A 373 -15.27 13.23 17.68
C ARG A 373 -14.80 13.08 19.14
N LYS A 374 -13.82 12.20 19.39
CA LYS A 374 -13.26 12.05 20.74
C LYS A 374 -12.72 13.43 21.19
N PRO A 375 -13.05 13.92 22.40
CA PRO A 375 -12.47 15.14 22.92
C PRO A 375 -10.95 15.00 23.03
N VAL A 376 -10.26 16.12 22.81
CA VAL A 376 -8.81 16.27 22.79
C VAL A 376 -8.19 15.70 24.07
N CYS A 377 -7.56 14.53 23.98
CA CYS A 377 -6.68 14.03 25.04
C CYS A 377 -5.37 14.80 24.97
N ARG A 378 -5.24 15.87 25.77
CA ARG A 378 -3.95 16.55 26.01
C ARG A 378 -3.04 15.63 26.83
N TYR A 379 -2.31 14.73 26.17
CA TYR A 379 -1.15 14.11 26.81
C TYR A 379 0.06 15.06 26.67
N LYS A 380 0.39 15.78 27.74
CA LYS A 380 1.71 16.39 27.90
C LYS A 380 2.71 15.25 28.12
N TYR A 381 3.56 14.97 27.14
CA TYR A 381 4.75 14.16 27.37
C TYR A 381 5.78 15.00 28.13
N TYR A 382 6.02 14.65 29.39
CA TYR A 382 7.22 15.09 30.10
C TYR A 382 8.39 14.26 29.59
N CYS A 383 9.27 14.90 28.81
CA CYS A 383 10.57 14.33 28.47
C CYS A 383 11.51 14.59 29.66
N HIS A 384 11.71 13.61 30.53
CA HIS A 384 12.85 13.63 31.45
C HIS A 384 14.11 13.26 30.65
N SER A 385 14.88 14.28 30.29
CA SER A 385 16.28 14.11 29.91
C SER A 385 17.08 13.65 31.13
N GLU A 386 17.71 12.47 31.06
CA GLU A 386 18.76 12.09 32.01
C GLU A 386 19.98 13.02 31.85
N PRO A 387 20.68 13.36 32.94
CA PRO A 387 21.84 14.24 32.89
C PRO A 387 23.14 13.47 32.59
N SER A 388 23.97 14.15 31.80
CA SER A 388 25.37 13.85 31.51
C SER A 388 26.19 13.51 32.76
N ILE A 389 26.88 12.38 32.74
CA ILE A 389 28.00 12.07 33.63
C ILE A 389 29.19 12.93 33.19
N ARG A 390 29.47 14.01 33.94
CA ARG A 390 30.79 14.65 33.99
C ARG A 390 31.40 14.39 35.35
N ALA A 391 32.62 13.87 35.32
CA ALA A 391 33.50 13.76 36.47
C ALA A 391 33.75 15.14 37.11
N SER A 392 33.67 15.20 38.44
CA SER A 392 34.41 16.22 39.21
C SER A 392 34.65 15.72 40.63
N CYS A 393 35.86 15.99 41.09
CA CYS A 393 36.43 15.69 42.39
C CYS A 393 35.58 16.16 43.58
N LYS A 394 35.74 15.38 44.65
CA LYS A 394 35.39 15.72 46.04
C LYS A 394 35.97 17.08 46.46
N THR A 395 35.16 17.90 47.14
CA THR A 395 35.40 18.57 48.44
C THR A 395 34.25 19.56 48.67
N ASN A 396 33.37 19.35 49.65
CA ASN A 396 33.44 19.66 51.09
C ASN A 396 32.84 21.06 51.43
N LYS A 397 31.97 21.09 52.46
CA LYS A 397 31.25 22.24 53.08
C LYS A 397 30.05 22.76 52.26
N GLY A 398 28.85 23.05 52.78
CA GLY A 398 28.25 22.99 54.11
C GLY A 398 27.00 23.88 54.15
N ILE A 399 25.86 23.34 54.63
CA ILE A 399 24.74 23.99 55.38
C ILE A 399 23.96 25.15 54.66
N PRO A 400 22.75 25.61 55.10
CA PRO A 400 21.44 25.09 54.66
C PRO A 400 20.38 26.18 54.26
N ILE A 401 19.18 25.72 53.85
CA ILE A 401 17.81 26.27 54.08
C ILE A 401 17.47 27.74 53.68
N LEU A 402 16.39 27.91 52.90
CA LEU A 402 15.17 28.76 53.11
C LEU A 402 14.48 28.96 51.74
N ILE A 403 13.35 28.30 51.45
CA ILE A 403 11.97 28.75 51.67
C ILE A 403 11.71 30.19 51.21
N GLN A 404 11.18 30.33 49.98
CA GLN A 404 9.85 30.89 49.71
C GLN A 404 9.37 30.43 48.33
#